data_AF-A0A7Y2MCM8-F1
#
_entry.id   AF-A0A7Y2MCM8-F1
#
_cell.length_a   1.000
_cell.length_b   1.000
_cell.length_c   1.000
_cell.angle_alpha   90.00
_cell.angle_beta   90.00
_cell.angle_gamma   90.00
#
_symmetry.space_group_name_H-M   'P 1'
#
loop_
_entity.id
_entity.type
_entity.pdbx_description
1 polymer ?
#
loop_
_entity_poly.entity_id
_entity_poly.type
_entity_poly.pdbx_seq_one_letter_code
_entity_poly.pdbx_strand_id
1 'polypeptide(L)'
;MQLRYAMTGVAVVLSLAGCQRTAYDNASYSSPAPLTAQPVPSVQGGQLPPPAGASQFPAAPTGAPAEPGQPGAMASNALDVSKESMVGSWRVNGRCDMFLTLTNLGSGSRGGTRGCVGELTAMGSWEVSGKQVLLKDRSGNQIGSVYKTADNSFSGQTSTGQPITLSR
;
A
#
# COMPACT_ATOMS: atom_id res chain seq x y z
N MET A 1 43.37 -47.93 12.27
CA MET A 1 42.62 -47.02 11.37
C MET A 1 41.09 -47.25 11.35
N GLN A 2 40.57 -48.41 11.77
CA GLN A 2 39.14 -48.73 11.65
C GLN A 2 38.21 -48.03 12.68
N LEU A 3 38.72 -47.68 13.85
CA LEU A 3 37.97 -46.96 14.89
C LEU A 3 37.57 -45.53 14.49
N ARG A 4 38.37 -44.87 13.65
CA ARG A 4 38.07 -43.50 13.18
C ARG A 4 36.88 -43.49 12.23
N TYR A 5 36.78 -44.48 11.35
CA TYR A 5 35.65 -44.62 10.43
C TYR A 5 34.34 -45.00 11.15
N ALA A 6 34.43 -45.79 12.23
CA ALA A 6 33.26 -46.10 13.06
C ALA A 6 32.70 -44.83 13.75
N MET A 7 33.58 -43.96 14.26
CA MET A 7 33.16 -42.71 14.91
C MET A 7 32.53 -41.72 13.92
N THR A 8 33.09 -41.59 12.71
CA THR A 8 32.52 -40.74 11.66
C THR A 8 31.18 -41.29 11.16
N GLY A 9 31.04 -42.62 11.05
CA GLY A 9 29.78 -43.26 10.66
C GLY A 9 28.65 -42.99 11.65
N VAL A 10 28.93 -43.11 12.95
CA VAL A 10 27.95 -42.82 14.01
C VAL A 10 27.53 -41.35 14.01
N ALA A 11 28.46 -40.42 13.81
CA ALA A 11 28.15 -38.99 13.77
C ALA A 11 27.24 -38.60 12.59
N VAL A 12 27.42 -39.23 11.42
CA VAL A 12 26.56 -39.00 10.25
C VAL A 12 25.15 -39.54 10.48
N VAL A 13 24.99 -40.72 11.07
CA VAL A 13 23.66 -41.30 11.33
C VAL A 13 22.84 -40.47 12.34
N LEU A 14 23.47 -39.91 13.39
CA LEU A 14 22.77 -39.04 14.34
C LEU A 14 22.29 -37.72 13.72
N SER A 15 22.94 -37.23 12.66
CA SER A 15 22.55 -35.95 12.02
C SER A 15 21.26 -36.03 11.19
N LEU A 16 20.82 -37.22 10.78
CA LEU A 16 19.57 -37.39 10.01
C LEU A 16 18.31 -37.58 10.88
N ALA A 17 18.44 -37.83 12.18
CA ALA A 17 17.30 -38.02 13.08
C ALA A 17 16.66 -36.70 13.58
N GLY A 18 17.25 -35.54 13.24
CA GLY A 18 16.82 -34.22 13.73
C GLY A 18 15.66 -33.57 12.98
N CYS A 19 15.17 -34.14 11.88
CA CYS A 19 14.06 -33.57 11.11
C CYS A 19 12.67 -34.01 11.61
N GLN A 20 12.48 -34.19 12.92
CA GLN A 20 11.13 -34.27 13.47
C GLN A 20 10.54 -32.86 13.50
N ARG A 21 9.90 -32.49 12.40
CA ARG A 21 9.04 -31.32 12.29
C ARG A 21 7.97 -31.47 13.36
N THR A 22 8.04 -30.70 14.44
CA THR A 22 6.92 -30.52 15.36
C THR A 22 5.79 -29.88 14.57
N ALA A 23 4.96 -30.70 13.92
CA ALA A 23 3.64 -30.29 13.52
C ALA A 23 2.88 -30.12 14.84
N TYR A 24 2.69 -28.87 15.23
CA TYR A 24 1.71 -28.54 16.25
C TYR A 24 0.38 -29.14 15.79
N ASP A 25 -0.10 -30.10 16.57
CA ASP A 25 -1.44 -30.66 16.46
C ASP A 25 -2.41 -29.49 16.35
N ASN A 26 -3.30 -29.60 15.36
CA ASN A 26 -4.29 -28.61 15.02
C ASN A 26 -5.19 -28.40 16.24
N ALA A 27 -4.87 -27.39 17.04
CA ALA A 27 -5.74 -26.92 18.09
C ALA A 27 -7.09 -26.63 17.42
N SER A 28 -8.09 -27.43 17.79
CA SER A 28 -9.47 -27.33 17.36
C SER A 28 -9.87 -25.87 17.31
N TYR A 29 -10.00 -25.34 16.09
CA TYR A 29 -10.57 -24.02 15.86
C TYR A 29 -12.05 -24.08 16.20
N SER A 30 -12.36 -23.88 17.48
CA SER A 30 -13.68 -23.43 17.91
C SER A 30 -13.84 -21.99 17.41
N SER A 31 -14.26 -21.82 16.16
CA SER A 31 -14.65 -20.52 15.64
C SER A 31 -15.77 -19.97 16.54
N PRO A 32 -15.57 -18.82 17.22
CA PRO A 32 -16.65 -18.22 17.99
C PRO A 32 -17.84 -17.95 17.07
N ALA A 33 -19.05 -18.18 17.57
CA ALA A 33 -20.27 -17.92 16.82
C ALA A 33 -20.30 -16.44 16.37
N PRO A 34 -20.76 -16.16 15.14
CA PRO A 34 -20.78 -14.80 14.61
C PRO A 34 -21.59 -13.89 15.53
N LEU A 35 -20.99 -12.74 15.88
CA LEU A 35 -21.66 -11.71 16.68
C LEU A 35 -22.87 -11.19 15.90
N THR A 36 -24.01 -11.10 16.57
CA THR A 36 -25.19 -10.46 16.00
C THR A 36 -24.96 -8.96 15.89
N ALA A 37 -25.37 -8.38 14.77
CA ALA A 37 -25.23 -6.94 14.56
C ALA A 37 -26.03 -6.19 15.63
N GLN A 38 -25.34 -5.34 16.39
CA GLN A 38 -25.97 -4.48 17.37
C GLN A 38 -26.77 -3.38 16.65
N PRO A 39 -28.02 -3.09 17.05
CA PRO A 39 -28.82 -2.06 16.41
C PRO A 39 -28.12 -0.71 16.51
N VAL A 40 -27.77 -0.12 15.36
CA VAL A 40 -27.25 1.25 15.31
C VAL A 40 -28.42 2.23 15.34
N PRO A 41 -28.39 3.27 16.20
CA PRO A 41 -29.41 4.31 16.16
C PRO A 41 -29.38 5.01 14.81
N SER A 42 -30.56 5.38 14.30
CA SER A 42 -30.71 6.15 13.07
C SER A 42 -30.08 7.54 13.26
N VAL A 43 -29.24 7.94 12.31
CA VAL A 43 -28.67 9.29 12.28
C VAL A 43 -29.76 10.24 11.78
N GLN A 44 -30.21 11.17 12.62
CA GLN A 44 -31.04 12.30 12.18
C GLN A 44 -30.24 13.18 11.21
N GLY A 45 -30.57 13.10 9.91
CA GLY A 45 -30.10 14.04 8.90
C GLY A 45 -30.87 15.35 9.01
N GLY A 46 -30.21 16.42 9.46
CA GLY A 46 -30.72 17.79 9.35
C GLY A 46 -30.30 18.40 8.02
N GLN A 47 -31.26 18.90 7.24
CA GLN A 47 -30.97 19.71 6.06
C GLN A 47 -30.39 21.05 6.51
N LEU A 48 -29.09 21.24 6.28
CA LEU A 48 -28.47 22.56 6.36
C LEU A 48 -29.11 23.47 5.30
N PRO A 49 -29.43 24.73 5.64
CA PRO A 49 -29.94 25.70 4.67
C PRO A 49 -28.98 25.81 3.47
N PRO A 50 -29.50 25.90 2.23
CA PRO A 50 -28.65 26.14 1.08
C PRO A 50 -27.91 27.47 1.26
N PRO A 51 -26.61 27.53 0.97
CA PRO A 51 -25.86 28.77 1.03
C PRO A 51 -26.51 29.78 0.08
N ALA A 52 -27.05 30.87 0.64
CA ALA A 52 -27.56 31.99 -0.14
C ALA A 52 -26.36 32.73 -0.75
N GLY A 53 -26.08 32.45 -2.02
CA GLY A 53 -25.00 33.10 -2.75
C GLY A 53 -24.99 32.63 -4.19
N ALA A 54 -25.74 33.33 -5.04
CA ALA A 54 -25.65 33.19 -6.47
C ALA A 54 -24.20 33.48 -6.93
N SER A 55 -23.56 32.47 -7.50
CA SER A 55 -22.59 32.53 -8.60
C SER A 55 -21.72 33.80 -8.67
N GLN A 56 -20.71 33.93 -7.81
CA GLN A 56 -19.61 34.88 -7.98
C GLN A 56 -18.27 34.20 -8.32
N PHE A 57 -18.29 32.94 -8.75
CA PHE A 57 -17.11 32.34 -9.37
C PHE A 57 -17.01 32.81 -10.83
N PRO A 58 -15.90 33.45 -11.24
CA PRO A 58 -15.65 33.74 -12.65
C PRO A 58 -15.77 32.46 -13.47
N ALA A 59 -16.38 32.53 -14.66
CA ALA A 59 -16.41 31.40 -15.58
C ALA A 59 -14.97 30.94 -15.87
N ALA A 60 -14.70 29.64 -15.71
CA ALA A 60 -13.40 29.08 -15.97
C ALA A 60 -12.99 29.36 -17.44
N PRO A 61 -11.78 29.88 -17.69
CA PRO A 61 -11.38 30.21 -19.05
C PRO A 61 -11.30 28.94 -19.89
N THR A 62 -12.12 28.88 -20.94
CA THR A 62 -12.02 27.84 -21.98
C THR A 62 -10.80 28.16 -22.85
N GLY A 63 -9.67 27.57 -22.51
CA GLY A 63 -8.46 27.64 -23.31
C GLY A 63 -7.39 26.70 -22.80
N ALA A 64 -7.22 25.56 -23.50
CA ALA A 64 -5.95 24.84 -23.46
C ALA A 64 -4.89 25.72 -24.14
N PRO A 65 -3.71 25.85 -23.54
CA PRO A 65 -2.62 24.97 -23.93
C PRO A 65 -2.11 24.10 -22.77
N ALA A 66 -1.61 22.92 -23.11
CA ALA A 66 -0.99 22.00 -22.17
C ALA A 66 0.26 22.62 -21.54
N GLU A 67 0.23 22.78 -20.22
CA GLU A 67 1.39 23.13 -19.39
C GLU A 67 1.74 21.91 -18.52
N PRO A 68 3.03 21.56 -18.32
CA PRO A 68 3.39 20.35 -17.60
C PRO A 68 3.26 20.56 -16.08
N GLY A 69 2.32 19.86 -15.45
CA GLY A 69 2.47 19.44 -14.05
C GLY A 69 1.75 20.25 -12.97
N GLN A 70 0.40 20.29 -12.99
CA GLN A 70 -0.38 20.52 -11.76
C GLN A 70 -0.91 19.15 -11.26
N PRO A 71 -0.46 18.62 -10.10
CA PRO A 71 -0.83 17.27 -9.63
C PRO A 71 -2.33 17.06 -9.39
N GLY A 72 -3.11 18.14 -9.20
CA GLY A 72 -4.55 18.07 -8.96
C GLY A 72 -5.39 17.79 -10.21
N ALA A 73 -5.01 18.34 -11.38
CA ALA A 73 -5.80 18.21 -12.61
C ALA A 73 -5.71 16.79 -13.23
N MET A 74 -4.58 16.12 -13.03
CA MET A 74 -4.37 14.76 -13.54
C MET A 74 -5.17 13.70 -12.75
N ALA A 75 -5.46 13.97 -11.48
CA ALA A 75 -6.21 13.06 -10.61
C ALA A 75 -7.71 13.00 -10.94
N SER A 76 -8.29 14.10 -11.45
CA SER A 76 -9.71 14.14 -11.84
C SER A 76 -10.04 13.18 -12.99
N ASN A 77 -9.10 13.02 -13.91
CA ASN A 77 -9.18 12.10 -15.05
C ASN A 77 -8.60 10.70 -14.76
N ALA A 78 -8.08 10.47 -13.55
CA ALA A 78 -7.49 9.19 -13.19
C ALA A 78 -8.56 8.09 -13.13
N LEU A 79 -8.12 6.87 -13.43
CA LEU A 79 -8.91 5.68 -13.25
C LEU A 79 -9.16 5.45 -11.76
N ASP A 80 -10.21 4.68 -11.45
CA ASP A 80 -10.48 4.26 -10.08
C ASP A 80 -9.35 3.37 -9.54
N VAL A 81 -9.06 3.52 -8.24
CA VAL A 81 -7.99 2.78 -7.56
C VAL A 81 -8.57 2.09 -6.35
N SER A 82 -8.46 0.77 -6.30
CA SER A 82 -8.78 -0.02 -5.12
C SER A 82 -7.51 -0.40 -4.35
N LYS A 83 -7.63 -0.58 -3.03
CA LYS A 83 -6.48 -1.03 -2.20
C LYS A 83 -5.99 -2.40 -2.66
N GLU A 84 -6.90 -3.30 -3.02
CA GLU A 84 -6.60 -4.65 -3.47
C GLU A 84 -5.72 -4.63 -4.74
N SER A 85 -5.99 -3.70 -5.67
CA SER A 85 -5.21 -3.59 -6.91
C SER A 85 -3.76 -3.20 -6.67
N MET A 86 -3.47 -2.48 -5.58
CA MET A 86 -2.15 -1.98 -5.22
C MET A 86 -1.28 -3.01 -4.50
N VAL A 87 -1.84 -4.10 -3.99
CA VAL A 87 -1.07 -5.11 -3.25
C VAL A 87 -0.05 -5.78 -4.16
N GLY A 88 1.16 -6.02 -3.63
CA GLY A 88 2.23 -6.75 -4.30
C GLY A 88 3.50 -5.92 -4.48
N SER A 89 4.33 -6.37 -5.41
CA SER A 89 5.61 -5.74 -5.76
C SER A 89 5.43 -4.84 -6.98
N TRP A 90 6.01 -3.65 -6.90
CA TRP A 90 5.98 -2.64 -7.95
C TRP A 90 7.40 -2.18 -8.27
N ARG A 91 7.68 -1.98 -9.56
CA ARG A 91 8.91 -1.32 -9.99
C ARG A 91 8.69 0.19 -9.97
N VAL A 92 9.56 0.90 -9.26
CA VAL A 92 9.55 2.37 -9.19
C VAL A 92 10.59 2.94 -10.14
N ASN A 93 10.16 3.78 -11.08
CA ASN A 93 11.01 4.44 -12.08
C ASN A 93 11.96 3.49 -12.84
N GLY A 94 11.62 2.20 -12.94
CA GLY A 94 12.50 1.17 -13.53
C GLY A 94 13.79 0.89 -12.76
N ARG A 95 13.96 1.38 -11.52
CA ARG A 95 15.24 1.35 -10.78
C ARG A 95 15.20 0.70 -9.40
N CYS A 96 14.09 0.79 -8.69
CA CYS A 96 13.96 0.19 -7.36
C CYS A 96 12.60 -0.51 -7.18
N ASP A 97 12.46 -1.27 -6.09
CA ASP A 97 11.24 -2.02 -5.80
C ASP A 97 10.44 -1.33 -4.69
N MET A 98 9.12 -1.43 -4.78
CA MET A 98 8.17 -1.03 -3.75
C MET A 98 7.25 -2.22 -3.45
N PHE A 99 7.03 -2.50 -2.17
CA PHE A 99 6.19 -3.61 -1.71
C PHE A 99 5.04 -3.05 -0.90
N LEU A 100 3.81 -3.41 -1.28
CA LEU A 100 2.59 -2.93 -0.66
C LEU A 100 1.77 -4.11 -0.15
N THR A 101 1.32 -4.05 1.11
CA THR A 101 0.42 -5.05 1.70
C THR A 101 -0.80 -4.36 2.30
N LEU A 102 -1.81 -5.13 2.72
CA LEU A 102 -2.99 -4.62 3.44
C LEU A 102 -2.82 -4.64 4.97
N THR A 103 -1.65 -4.99 5.48
CA THR A 103 -1.40 -5.03 6.92
C THR A 103 -1.45 -3.61 7.48
N ASN A 104 -2.27 -3.33 8.49
CA ASN A 104 -2.35 -1.98 9.06
C ASN A 104 -1.01 -1.49 9.66
N LEU A 105 -0.71 -0.21 9.45
CA LEU A 105 0.39 0.53 10.08
C LEU A 105 -0.02 2.00 10.26
N GLY A 106 -0.28 2.41 11.51
CA GLY A 106 -0.75 3.76 11.80
C GLY A 106 -2.08 4.06 11.12
N SER A 107 -2.14 5.12 10.33
CA SER A 107 -3.34 5.52 9.58
C SER A 107 -3.49 4.82 8.22
N GLY A 108 -2.56 3.94 7.82
CA GLY A 108 -2.51 3.37 6.48
C GLY A 108 -2.21 1.88 6.47
N SER A 109 -2.01 1.35 5.27
CA SER A 109 -1.52 -0.01 5.07
C SER A 109 0.01 -0.01 4.98
N ARG A 110 0.65 -1.10 5.39
CA ARG A 110 2.10 -1.25 5.41
C ARG A 110 2.63 -1.31 3.99
N GLY A 111 3.73 -0.61 3.78
CA GLY A 111 4.52 -0.72 2.57
C GLY A 111 5.99 -0.48 2.86
N GLY A 112 6.80 -0.51 1.81
CA GLY A 112 8.19 -0.16 1.90
C GLY A 112 8.84 -0.19 0.54
N THR A 113 10.05 0.36 0.48
CA THR A 113 10.87 0.36 -0.74
C THR A 113 12.18 -0.37 -0.50
N ARG A 114 12.77 -0.86 -1.58
CA ARG A 114 14.09 -1.50 -1.58
C ARG A 114 14.91 -0.98 -2.75
N GLY A 115 16.09 -0.44 -2.45
CA GLY A 115 16.99 0.14 -3.46
C GLY A 115 16.55 1.51 -3.98
N CYS A 116 15.48 2.11 -3.42
CA CYS A 116 15.11 3.48 -3.75
C CYS A 116 16.05 4.48 -3.06
N VAL A 117 16.02 5.73 -3.51
CA VAL A 117 16.83 6.84 -3.01
C VAL A 117 15.93 8.04 -2.69
N GLY A 118 16.46 9.01 -1.93
CA GLY A 118 15.70 10.21 -1.56
C GLY A 118 14.54 9.90 -0.61
N GLU A 119 13.47 10.70 -0.65
CA GLU A 119 12.33 10.58 0.29
C GLU A 119 11.68 9.19 0.29
N LEU A 120 11.71 8.48 -0.84
CA LEU A 120 11.11 7.15 -0.95
C LEU A 120 11.79 6.09 -0.06
N THR A 121 13.01 6.33 0.44
CA THR A 121 13.65 5.44 1.43
C THR A 121 12.93 5.46 2.78
N ALA A 122 12.22 6.54 3.09
CA ALA A 122 11.49 6.68 4.35
C ALA A 122 10.09 6.03 4.29
N MET A 123 9.64 5.59 3.11
CA MET A 123 8.31 5.01 2.91
C MET A 123 8.09 3.83 3.85
N GLY A 124 6.98 3.88 4.60
CA GLY A 124 6.57 2.82 5.51
C GLY A 124 5.09 2.48 5.42
N SER A 125 4.27 3.41 4.94
CA SER A 125 2.84 3.19 4.80
C SER A 125 2.30 3.80 3.51
N TRP A 126 1.10 3.37 3.13
CA TRP A 126 0.37 3.87 1.99
C TRP A 126 -1.13 3.81 2.26
N GLU A 127 -1.90 4.60 1.53
CA GLU A 127 -3.35 4.52 1.54
C GLU A 127 -3.94 4.96 0.21
N VAL A 128 -5.21 4.67 0.00
CA VAL A 128 -5.98 5.21 -1.13
C VAL A 128 -6.85 6.34 -0.59
N SER A 129 -6.75 7.50 -1.24
CA SER A 129 -7.58 8.68 -0.96
C SER A 129 -8.19 9.17 -2.26
N GLY A 130 -9.50 8.96 -2.41
CA GLY A 130 -10.18 9.15 -3.70
C GLY A 130 -9.55 8.28 -4.78
N LYS A 131 -9.09 8.91 -5.87
CA LYS A 131 -8.43 8.25 -7.02
C LYS A 131 -6.90 8.23 -6.93
N GLN A 132 -6.34 8.59 -5.77
CA GLN A 132 -4.90 8.64 -5.56
C GLN A 132 -4.45 7.61 -4.54
N VAL A 133 -3.22 7.16 -4.71
CA VAL A 133 -2.46 6.44 -3.70
C VAL A 133 -1.53 7.43 -3.03
N LEU A 134 -1.69 7.62 -1.73
CA LEU A 134 -0.80 8.45 -0.93
C LEU A 134 0.33 7.56 -0.39
N LEU A 135 1.57 7.99 -0.62
CA LEU A 135 2.77 7.35 -0.10
C LEU A 135 3.19 8.09 1.16
N LYS A 136 3.46 7.37 2.23
CA LYS A 136 3.72 7.93 3.56
C LYS A 136 4.97 7.34 4.20
N ASP A 137 5.62 8.16 5.03
CA ASP A 137 6.69 7.69 5.90
C ASP A 137 6.14 6.83 7.07
N ARG A 138 7.03 6.39 7.97
CA ARG A 138 6.65 5.60 9.15
C ARG A 138 5.92 6.40 10.23
N SER A 139 6.04 7.72 10.21
CA SER A 139 5.35 8.64 11.13
C SER A 139 3.95 9.01 10.62
N GLY A 140 3.63 8.66 9.37
CA GLY A 140 2.35 8.94 8.73
C GLY A 140 2.34 10.22 7.88
N ASN A 141 3.47 10.88 7.68
CA ASN A 141 3.57 12.07 6.83
C ASN A 141 3.53 11.67 5.35
N GLN A 142 2.80 12.43 4.54
CA GLN A 142 2.76 12.21 3.09
C GLN A 142 4.09 12.64 2.45
N ILE A 143 4.74 11.69 1.78
CA ILE A 143 6.01 11.90 1.05
C ILE A 143 5.83 11.85 -0.47
N GLY A 144 4.62 11.56 -0.95
CA GLY A 144 4.27 11.60 -2.35
C GLY A 144 2.86 11.09 -2.61
N SER A 145 2.43 11.20 -3.86
CA SER A 145 1.21 10.56 -4.33
C SER A 145 1.35 10.10 -5.77
N VAL A 146 0.63 9.04 -6.10
CA VAL A 146 0.51 8.53 -7.47
C VAL A 146 -0.96 8.26 -7.79
N TYR A 147 -1.30 8.27 -9.07
CA TYR A 147 -2.64 7.97 -9.57
C TYR A 147 -2.54 6.97 -10.72
N LYS A 148 -3.60 6.19 -10.93
CA LYS A 148 -3.63 5.14 -11.96
C LYS A 148 -3.75 5.76 -13.35
N THR A 149 -2.83 5.39 -14.23
CA THR A 149 -2.81 5.79 -15.64
C THR A 149 -3.17 4.63 -16.58
N ALA A 150 -2.91 3.39 -16.15
CA ALA A 150 -3.34 2.15 -16.81
C ALA A 150 -3.43 1.02 -15.77
N ASP A 151 -3.86 -0.19 -16.15
CA ASP A 151 -4.13 -1.28 -15.19
C ASP A 151 -2.97 -1.62 -14.25
N ASN A 152 -1.75 -1.63 -14.76
CA ASN A 152 -0.53 -1.86 -14.00
C ASN A 152 0.45 -0.69 -14.11
N SER A 153 -0.06 0.53 -14.26
CA SER A 153 0.76 1.73 -14.37
C SER A 153 0.19 2.88 -13.55
N PHE A 154 1.04 3.49 -12.74
CA PHE A 154 0.72 4.65 -11.94
C PHE A 154 1.79 5.72 -12.15
N SER A 155 1.37 6.99 -12.12
CA SER A 155 2.29 8.12 -12.18
C SER A 155 1.97 9.13 -11.10
N GLY A 156 2.98 9.87 -10.69
CA GLY A 156 2.83 10.98 -9.77
C GLY A 156 4.19 11.53 -9.38
N GLN A 157 4.31 12.02 -8.15
CA GLN A 157 5.53 12.65 -7.68
C GLN A 157 5.66 12.61 -6.15
N THR A 158 6.89 12.74 -5.67
CA THR A 158 7.16 12.97 -4.24
C THR A 158 6.67 14.36 -3.81
N SER A 159 6.58 14.59 -2.52
CA SER A 159 6.25 15.91 -1.94
C SER A 159 7.27 16.98 -2.32
N THR A 160 8.52 16.60 -2.60
CA THR A 160 9.57 17.48 -3.16
C THR A 160 9.53 17.64 -4.68
N GLY A 161 8.55 17.05 -5.37
CA GLY A 161 8.37 17.19 -6.82
C GLY A 161 9.19 16.23 -7.68
N GLN A 162 9.82 15.19 -7.11
CA GLN A 162 10.50 14.17 -7.91
C GLN A 162 9.48 13.23 -8.56
N PRO A 163 9.55 12.97 -9.88
CA PRO A 163 8.56 12.13 -10.55
C PRO A 163 8.65 10.66 -10.09
N ILE A 164 7.48 10.03 -9.98
CA ILE A 164 7.30 8.63 -9.61
C ILE A 164 6.47 7.95 -10.70
N THR A 165 6.97 6.85 -11.25
CA THR A 165 6.21 5.88 -12.03
C THR A 165 6.26 4.53 -11.34
N LEU A 166 5.11 3.88 -11.22
CA LEU A 166 5.00 2.50 -10.73
C LEU A 166 4.54 1.62 -11.89
N SER A 167 5.21 0.49 -12.08
CA SER A 167 4.84 -0.51 -13.09
C SER A 167 5.04 -1.93 -12.59
N ARG A 168 4.21 -2.87 -13.05
CA ARG A 168 4.39 -4.31 -12.84
C ARG A 168 3.96 -5.12 -14.07
#